data_AF-A0A6M1SGH5-F1
#
_entry.id   AF-A0A6M1SGH5-F1
#
_cell.length_a   1.000
_cell.length_b   1.000
_cell.length_c   1.000
_cell.angle_alpha   90.00
_cell.angle_beta   90.00
_cell.angle_gamma   90.00
#
_symmetry.space_group_name_H-M   'P 1'
#
loop_
_entity.id
_entity.type
_entity.pdbx_description
1 polymer ?
#
loop_
_entity_poly.entity_id
_entity_poly.type
_entity_poly.pdbx_seq_one_letter_code
_entity_poly.pdbx_strand_id
1 'polypeptide(L)'
;MRYSLPLTGIAAALLLAGAAQANEALDVEIHKVSAEGIEESIGTIAIEHTDHGVLFTPSLSDLEPGVYGFHMHENASCDPAENEDGEMTAAQAAGGHYDPEETDTHQGPYGDGHLGDLPVLTVNEDGEANLPVLAPRLSMEDVLGRSLIIHEGGDTYDDEPHLGGGGARMACGVISS
;
A
#
# COMPACT_ATOMS: atom_id res chain seq x y z
N MET A 1 -32.45 -13.02 -73.17
CA MET A 1 -32.45 -11.56 -72.91
C MET A 1 -31.85 -11.37 -71.52
N ARG A 2 -30.80 -10.57 -71.44
CA ARG A 2 -29.89 -10.41 -70.30
C ARG A 2 -30.58 -9.64 -69.18
N TYR A 3 -30.59 -10.14 -67.94
CA TYR A 3 -30.71 -9.27 -66.76
C TYR A 3 -29.80 -9.74 -65.62
N SER A 4 -28.88 -8.84 -65.35
CA SER A 4 -27.84 -8.67 -64.33
C SER A 4 -28.27 -8.94 -62.88
N LEU A 5 -27.43 -9.67 -62.14
CA LEU A 5 -27.42 -9.72 -60.68
C LEU A 5 -26.80 -8.43 -60.11
N PRO A 6 -27.39 -7.78 -59.10
CA PRO A 6 -26.70 -6.75 -58.34
C PRO A 6 -25.79 -7.39 -57.28
N LEU A 7 -24.51 -7.03 -57.32
CA LEU A 7 -23.53 -7.38 -56.31
C LEU A 7 -23.71 -6.42 -55.11
N THR A 8 -24.57 -6.78 -54.16
CA THR A 8 -24.65 -6.05 -52.88
C THR A 8 -23.45 -6.42 -52.01
N GLY A 9 -22.49 -5.51 -51.93
CA GLY A 9 -21.33 -5.61 -51.05
C GLY A 9 -21.76 -5.63 -49.59
N ILE A 10 -21.37 -6.68 -48.87
CA ILE A 10 -21.50 -6.76 -47.41
C ILE A 10 -20.30 -6.01 -46.82
N ALA A 11 -20.53 -4.80 -46.34
CA ALA A 11 -19.57 -4.10 -45.49
C ALA A 11 -19.61 -4.73 -44.09
N ALA A 12 -18.64 -5.59 -43.78
CA ALA A 12 -18.44 -6.11 -42.44
C ALA A 12 -17.80 -5.02 -41.57
N ALA A 13 -18.60 -4.34 -40.77
CA ALA A 13 -18.10 -3.45 -39.73
C ALA A 13 -17.50 -4.30 -38.60
N LEU A 14 -16.17 -4.42 -38.59
CA LEU A 14 -15.41 -4.96 -37.47
C LEU A 14 -15.49 -3.96 -36.31
N LEU A 15 -16.41 -4.20 -35.38
CA LEU A 15 -16.41 -3.60 -34.05
C LEU A 15 -15.18 -4.14 -33.31
N LEU A 16 -14.09 -3.37 -33.29
CA LEU A 16 -13.02 -3.58 -32.31
C LEU A 16 -13.58 -3.23 -30.93
N ALA A 17 -14.08 -4.24 -30.21
CA ALA A 17 -14.23 -4.14 -28.77
C ALA A 17 -12.82 -4.13 -28.18
N GLY A 18 -12.29 -2.95 -27.90
CA GLY A 18 -11.10 -2.82 -27.05
C GLY A 18 -11.48 -3.33 -25.67
N ALA A 19 -10.94 -4.48 -25.28
CA ALA A 19 -10.96 -4.88 -23.87
C ALA A 19 -10.09 -3.85 -23.13
N ALA A 20 -10.71 -2.97 -22.36
CA ALA A 20 -9.99 -2.25 -21.33
C ALA A 20 -9.43 -3.32 -20.40
N GLN A 21 -8.12 -3.51 -20.41
CA GLN A 21 -7.47 -4.29 -19.37
C GLN A 21 -7.55 -3.43 -18.12
N ALA A 22 -8.51 -3.74 -17.25
CA ALA A 22 -8.47 -3.23 -15.89
C ALA A 22 -7.16 -3.75 -15.30
N ASN A 23 -6.32 -2.84 -14.82
CA ASN A 23 -5.20 -3.22 -13.99
C ASN A 23 -5.83 -3.84 -12.73
N GLU A 24 -5.68 -5.15 -12.51
CA GLU A 24 -6.28 -5.75 -11.32
C GLU A 24 -5.53 -5.25 -10.10
N ALA A 25 -6.25 -4.57 -9.21
CA ALA A 25 -5.72 -4.12 -7.94
C ALA A 25 -5.33 -5.33 -7.09
N LEU A 26 -4.21 -5.22 -6.38
CA LEU A 26 -3.84 -6.16 -5.33
C LEU A 26 -4.46 -5.69 -4.02
N ASP A 27 -5.47 -6.41 -3.55
CA ASP A 27 -6.12 -6.13 -2.28
C ASP A 27 -5.34 -6.77 -1.12
N VAL A 28 -4.93 -5.95 -0.15
CA VAL A 28 -4.23 -6.38 1.06
C VAL A 28 -5.15 -6.19 2.26
N GLU A 29 -5.44 -7.26 2.99
CA GLU A 29 -6.18 -7.19 4.25
C GLU A 29 -5.30 -6.60 5.35
N ILE A 30 -5.82 -5.62 6.08
CA ILE A 30 -5.11 -4.94 7.17
C ILE A 30 -5.74 -5.36 8.49
N HIS A 31 -4.91 -5.84 9.40
CA HIS A 31 -5.30 -6.28 10.73
C HIS A 31 -4.71 -5.37 11.80
N LYS A 32 -5.43 -5.19 12.92
CA LYS A 32 -4.78 -4.71 14.14
C LYS A 32 -3.72 -5.70 14.60
N VAL A 33 -2.69 -5.20 15.26
CA VAL A 33 -1.59 -6.00 15.79
C VAL A 33 -1.24 -5.57 17.20
N SER A 34 -0.81 -6.54 17.99
CA SER A 34 -0.33 -6.34 19.36
C SER A 34 0.88 -7.26 19.62
N ALA A 35 1.47 -7.15 20.81
CA ALA A 35 2.53 -8.08 21.23
C ALA A 35 2.03 -9.54 21.32
N GLU A 36 0.71 -9.72 21.44
CA GLU A 36 0.04 -11.01 21.51
C GLU A 36 -0.21 -11.64 20.12
N GLY A 37 -0.20 -10.86 19.04
CA GLY A 37 -0.37 -11.38 17.69
C GLY A 37 -1.13 -10.47 16.72
N ILE A 38 -1.63 -11.10 15.66
CA ILE A 38 -2.53 -10.50 14.66
C ILE A 38 -3.97 -10.61 15.16
N GLU A 39 -4.72 -9.51 15.11
CA GLU A 39 -6.08 -9.38 15.66
C GLU A 39 -7.13 -9.20 14.55
N GLU A 40 -8.24 -8.51 14.83
CA GLU A 40 -9.29 -8.29 13.84
C GLU A 40 -8.82 -7.48 12.62
N SER A 41 -9.42 -7.80 11.48
CA SER A 41 -9.31 -6.99 10.26
C SER A 41 -10.02 -5.66 10.45
N ILE A 42 -9.39 -4.58 9.97
CA ILE A 42 -9.95 -3.22 9.93
C ILE A 42 -10.26 -2.77 8.51
N GLY A 43 -10.18 -3.68 7.53
CA GLY A 43 -10.47 -3.42 6.13
C GLY A 43 -9.34 -3.81 5.20
N THR A 44 -9.27 -3.15 4.06
CA THR A 44 -8.31 -3.46 2.99
C THR A 44 -7.62 -2.22 2.46
N ILE A 45 -6.45 -2.41 1.87
CA ILE A 45 -5.79 -1.41 1.02
C ILE A 45 -5.63 -2.03 -0.36
N ALA A 46 -6.24 -1.40 -1.36
CA ALA A 46 -6.06 -1.76 -2.76
C ALA A 46 -4.77 -1.10 -3.28
N ILE A 47 -3.92 -1.89 -3.95
CA ILE A 47 -2.65 -1.45 -4.49
C ILE A 47 -2.70 -1.53 -6.02
N GLU A 48 -2.43 -0.41 -6.69
CA GLU A 48 -2.50 -0.31 -8.15
C GLU A 48 -1.25 0.36 -8.73
N HIS A 49 -0.75 -0.17 -9.84
CA HIS A 49 0.24 0.54 -10.65
C HIS A 49 -0.41 1.69 -11.42
N THR A 50 0.29 2.82 -11.48
CA THR A 50 -0.05 3.98 -12.30
C THR A 50 1.18 4.46 -13.09
N ASP A 51 0.98 5.32 -14.09
CA ASP A 51 2.09 5.99 -14.80
C ASP A 51 2.94 6.91 -13.89
N HIS A 52 2.55 7.09 -12.64
CA HIS A 52 3.17 7.99 -11.66
C HIS A 52 3.64 7.28 -10.39
N GLY A 53 3.74 5.94 -10.40
CA GLY A 53 4.13 5.12 -9.25
C GLY A 53 2.99 4.23 -8.75
N VAL A 54 3.08 3.78 -7.51
CA VAL A 54 2.09 2.88 -6.89
C VAL A 54 1.06 3.68 -6.08
N LEU A 55 -0.22 3.45 -6.37
CA LEU A 55 -1.34 4.04 -5.67
C LEU A 55 -1.85 3.06 -4.60
N PHE A 56 -1.93 3.53 -3.36
CA PHE A 56 -2.54 2.81 -2.24
C PHE A 56 -3.88 3.45 -1.92
N THR A 57 -4.96 2.70 -2.09
CA THR A 57 -6.33 3.16 -1.83
C THR A 57 -6.87 2.42 -0.60
N PRO A 58 -6.86 3.06 0.58
CA PRO A 58 -7.39 2.45 1.78
C PRO A 58 -8.92 2.41 1.74
N SER A 59 -9.47 1.36 2.35
CA SER A 59 -10.86 1.22 2.73
C SER A 59 -10.88 0.64 4.14
N LEU A 60 -10.47 1.46 5.11
CA LEU A 60 -10.31 1.07 6.51
C LEU A 60 -11.36 1.77 7.40
N SER A 61 -11.76 1.11 8.47
CA SER A 61 -12.71 1.61 9.48
C SER A 61 -12.25 1.33 10.91
N ASP A 62 -13.01 1.83 11.89
CA ASP A 62 -12.79 1.59 13.32
C ASP A 62 -11.44 2.12 13.84
N LEU A 63 -11.00 3.24 13.26
CA LEU A 63 -9.80 3.98 13.64
C LEU A 63 -10.17 5.30 14.32
N GLU A 64 -9.31 5.81 15.19
CA GLU A 64 -9.48 7.17 15.73
C GLU A 64 -9.16 8.22 14.64
N PRO A 65 -9.86 9.37 14.58
CA PRO A 65 -9.53 10.43 13.64
C PRO A 65 -8.12 10.97 13.86
N GLY A 66 -7.34 11.09 12.79
CA GLY A 66 -5.93 11.47 12.94
C GLY A 66 -5.10 11.33 11.67
N VAL A 67 -3.79 11.55 11.83
CA VAL A 67 -2.77 11.37 10.80
C VAL A 67 -1.76 10.37 11.35
N TYR A 68 -1.53 9.30 10.59
CA TYR A 68 -0.76 8.14 11.01
C TYR A 68 0.42 7.90 10.07
N GLY A 69 1.56 7.55 10.64
CA GLY A 69 2.70 7.05 9.87
C GLY A 69 2.32 5.77 9.14
N PHE A 70 2.69 5.69 7.86
CA PHE A 70 2.29 4.61 6.98
C PHE A 70 3.48 4.23 6.10
N HIS A 71 3.95 3.00 6.25
CA HIS A 71 5.19 2.57 5.62
C HIS A 71 5.07 1.16 5.08
N MET A 72 5.84 0.88 4.03
CA MET A 72 6.13 -0.48 3.61
C MET A 72 7.38 -0.99 4.34
N HIS A 73 7.28 -2.16 4.95
CA HIS A 73 8.36 -2.81 5.71
C HIS A 73 8.95 -3.99 4.93
N GLU A 74 10.21 -4.30 5.23
CA GLU A 74 11.05 -5.23 4.46
C GLU A 74 10.45 -6.64 4.31
N ASN A 75 9.88 -7.20 5.39
CA ASN A 75 9.47 -8.60 5.41
C ASN A 75 7.95 -8.76 5.24
N ALA A 76 7.54 -9.83 4.54
CA ALA A 76 6.16 -10.30 4.48
C ALA A 76 5.70 -11.00 5.79
N SER A 77 5.68 -10.27 6.91
CA SER A 77 5.14 -10.78 8.18
C SER A 77 4.55 -9.65 9.01
N CYS A 78 3.44 -9.95 9.69
CA CYS A 78 2.83 -9.10 10.71
C CYS A 78 2.96 -9.72 12.11
N ASP A 79 3.77 -10.78 12.26
CA ASP A 79 3.92 -11.47 13.53
C ASP A 79 4.67 -10.61 14.54
N PRO A 80 4.33 -10.70 15.84
CA PRO A 80 5.12 -10.08 16.88
C PRO A 80 6.47 -10.79 17.02
N ALA A 81 7.48 -10.04 17.43
CA ALA A 81 8.82 -10.57 17.72
C ALA A 81 9.50 -9.70 18.79
N GLU A 82 10.60 -10.19 19.36
CA GLU A 82 11.40 -9.42 20.32
C GLU A 82 12.08 -8.23 19.60
N ASN A 83 11.98 -7.04 20.19
CA ASN A 83 12.79 -5.89 19.79
C ASN A 83 14.23 -6.01 20.34
N GLU A 84 15.08 -5.01 20.10
CA GLU A 84 16.48 -5.02 20.55
C GLU A 84 16.63 -5.08 22.08
N ASP A 85 15.62 -4.64 22.82
CA ASP A 85 15.57 -4.67 24.29
C ASP A 85 15.03 -6.01 24.83
N GLY A 86 14.65 -6.95 23.96
CA GLY A 86 14.10 -8.26 24.31
C GLY A 86 12.61 -8.23 24.66
N GLU A 87 11.90 -7.15 24.32
CA GLU A 87 10.47 -7.02 24.55
C GLU A 87 9.67 -7.46 23.32
N MET A 88 8.69 -8.34 23.52
CA MET A 88 7.77 -8.72 22.46
C MET A 88 6.98 -7.50 21.99
N THR A 89 7.12 -7.17 20.71
CA THR A 89 6.56 -5.96 20.09
C THR A 89 5.68 -6.35 18.90
N ALA A 90 4.56 -5.64 18.74
CA ALA A 90 3.59 -5.85 17.66
C ALA A 90 4.25 -5.75 16.28
N ALA A 91 3.94 -6.69 15.39
CA ALA A 91 4.44 -6.76 14.01
C ALA A 91 5.96 -6.59 13.83
N GLN A 92 6.77 -6.87 14.87
CA GLN A 92 8.22 -6.67 14.81
C GLN A 92 8.90 -7.57 13.76
N ALA A 93 8.31 -8.71 13.41
CA ALA A 93 8.82 -9.59 12.35
C ALA A 93 8.80 -8.94 10.94
N ALA A 94 8.01 -7.87 10.75
CA ALA A 94 8.03 -7.07 9.52
C ALA A 94 9.41 -6.45 9.23
N GLY A 95 10.27 -6.30 10.24
CA GLY A 95 11.56 -5.62 10.12
C GLY A 95 11.41 -4.09 10.16
N GLY A 96 12.40 -3.38 9.61
CA GLY A 96 12.39 -1.93 9.44
C GLY A 96 11.63 -1.51 8.17
N HIS A 97 11.66 -0.21 7.86
CA HIS A 97 11.15 0.31 6.59
C HIS A 97 11.91 -0.35 5.44
N TYR A 98 11.24 -0.57 4.30
CA TYR A 98 11.88 -1.13 3.13
C TYR A 98 12.95 -0.18 2.58
N ASP A 99 14.21 -0.59 2.62
CA ASP A 99 15.36 0.25 2.26
C ASP A 99 16.40 -0.52 1.42
N PRO A 100 16.07 -0.83 0.15
CA PRO A 100 16.95 -1.63 -0.70
C PRO A 100 18.25 -0.90 -1.08
N GLU A 101 18.31 0.42 -0.91
CA GLU A 101 19.48 1.24 -1.21
C GLU A 101 20.37 1.50 0.02
N GLU A 102 20.00 0.94 1.20
CA GLU A 102 20.75 1.09 2.46
C GLU A 102 21.02 2.58 2.78
N THR A 103 19.97 3.40 2.67
CA THR A 103 20.02 4.85 2.88
C THR A 103 20.12 5.22 4.36
N ASP A 104 19.60 4.38 5.25
CA ASP A 104 19.57 4.57 6.72
C ASP A 104 18.98 5.95 7.13
N THR A 105 18.01 6.48 6.38
CA THR A 105 17.38 7.79 6.66
C THR A 105 15.92 7.80 6.27
N HIS A 106 15.09 8.40 7.11
CA HIS A 106 13.66 8.60 6.89
C HIS A 106 13.41 9.97 6.26
N GLN A 107 12.94 10.01 5.01
CA GLN A 107 12.75 11.26 4.25
C GLN A 107 11.43 11.32 3.47
N GLY A 108 10.52 10.39 3.73
CA GLY A 108 9.19 10.42 3.16
C GLY A 108 9.13 10.01 1.68
N PRO A 109 7.92 10.06 1.09
CA PRO A 109 7.65 9.49 -0.24
C PRO A 109 8.28 10.24 -1.41
N TYR A 110 8.85 11.43 -1.16
CA TYR A 110 9.38 12.33 -2.18
C TYR A 110 10.86 12.70 -1.95
N GLY A 111 11.47 12.18 -0.88
CA GLY A 111 12.89 12.34 -0.58
C GLY A 111 13.75 11.20 -1.11
N ASP A 112 14.98 11.12 -0.60
CA ASP A 112 15.99 10.13 -0.99
C ASP A 112 16.29 9.10 0.13
N GLY A 113 15.38 8.97 1.11
CA GLY A 113 15.48 8.02 2.23
C GLY A 113 14.93 6.64 1.92
N HIS A 114 14.44 5.91 2.92
CA HIS A 114 13.88 4.58 2.72
C HIS A 114 12.87 4.57 1.56
N LEU A 115 12.92 3.54 0.73
CA LEU A 115 12.00 3.41 -0.41
C LEU A 115 10.57 3.08 0.04
N GLY A 116 10.43 2.49 1.22
CA GLY A 116 9.16 2.17 1.88
C GLY A 116 8.45 3.33 2.57
N ASP A 117 9.01 4.55 2.57
CA ASP A 117 8.35 5.71 3.15
C ASP A 117 7.17 6.14 2.26
N LEU A 118 5.93 6.02 2.74
CA LEU A 118 4.72 6.38 2.00
C LEU A 118 4.15 7.72 2.50
N PRO A 119 3.24 8.38 1.77
CA PRO A 119 2.49 9.48 2.36
C PRO A 119 1.65 8.99 3.54
N VAL A 120 1.54 9.80 4.60
CA VAL A 120 0.73 9.52 5.79
C VAL A 120 -0.67 9.03 5.46
N LEU A 121 -1.17 8.11 6.28
CA LEU A 121 -2.57 7.70 6.27
C LEU A 121 -3.39 8.72 7.07
N THR A 122 -4.49 9.20 6.49
CA THR A 122 -5.42 10.11 7.19
C THR A 122 -6.73 9.41 7.48
N VAL A 123 -7.17 9.49 8.73
CA VAL A 123 -8.47 9.00 9.20
C VAL A 123 -9.39 10.19 9.45
N ASN A 124 -10.58 10.15 8.86
CA ASN A 124 -11.57 11.22 8.98
C ASN A 124 -12.35 11.16 10.32
N GLU A 125 -13.24 12.13 10.55
CA GLU A 125 -14.03 12.22 11.80
C GLU A 125 -14.99 11.03 12.02
N ASP A 126 -15.33 10.28 10.96
CA ASP A 126 -16.17 9.08 11.03
C ASP A 126 -15.34 7.82 11.36
N GLY A 127 -14.02 7.95 11.51
CA GLY A 127 -13.12 6.83 11.80
C GLY A 127 -12.75 6.01 10.57
N GLU A 128 -12.87 6.58 9.37
CA GLU A 128 -12.55 5.91 8.11
C GLU A 128 -11.27 6.47 7.48
N ALA A 129 -10.41 5.58 6.96
CA ALA A 129 -9.34 5.95 6.04
C ALA A 129 -9.73 5.54 4.62
N ASN A 130 -10.01 6.53 3.77
CA ASN A 130 -10.46 6.33 2.39
C ASN A 130 -9.80 7.26 1.37
N LEU A 131 -8.79 8.02 1.80
CA LEU A 131 -8.03 8.91 0.93
C LEU A 131 -6.89 8.13 0.25
N PRO A 132 -6.85 8.03 -1.09
CA PRO A 132 -5.75 7.40 -1.79
C PRO A 132 -4.44 8.18 -1.63
N VAL A 133 -3.33 7.45 -1.50
CA VAL A 133 -1.98 8.01 -1.42
C VAL A 133 -1.10 7.42 -2.52
N LEU A 134 -0.26 8.26 -3.13
CA LEU A 134 0.61 7.89 -4.25
C LEU A 134 2.06 7.85 -3.78
N ALA A 135 2.74 6.73 -4.03
CA ALA A 135 4.17 6.57 -3.81
C ALA A 135 4.90 6.60 -5.16
N PRO A 136 5.45 7.75 -5.57
CA PRO A 136 5.98 7.93 -6.92
C PRO A 136 7.33 7.24 -7.17
N ARG A 137 8.01 6.85 -6.09
CA ARG A 137 9.32 6.15 -6.14
C ARG A 137 9.16 4.63 -6.33
N LEU A 138 7.98 4.08 -6.01
CA LEU A 138 7.73 2.64 -6.04
C LEU A 138 7.25 2.14 -7.41
N SER A 139 7.65 0.91 -7.71
CA SER A 139 7.04 0.03 -8.72
C SER A 139 6.31 -1.14 -8.06
N MET A 140 5.53 -1.90 -8.82
CA MET A 140 4.86 -3.09 -8.27
C MET A 140 5.84 -4.21 -7.88
N GLU A 141 7.02 -4.27 -8.49
CA GLU A 141 8.03 -5.29 -8.14
C GLU A 141 8.58 -5.06 -6.73
N ASP A 142 8.73 -3.79 -6.33
CA ASP A 142 9.19 -3.40 -4.99
C ASP A 142 8.21 -3.83 -3.89
N VAL A 143 6.92 -3.90 -4.23
CA VAL A 143 5.80 -4.07 -3.31
C VAL A 143 5.55 -5.54 -2.94
N LEU A 144 5.81 -6.47 -3.86
CA LEU A 144 5.52 -7.89 -3.63
C LEU A 144 6.42 -8.48 -2.54
N GLY A 145 5.83 -9.29 -1.64
CA GLY A 145 6.57 -9.94 -0.56
C GLY A 145 7.00 -9.00 0.58
N ARG A 146 6.32 -7.86 0.71
CA ARG A 146 6.50 -6.88 1.80
C ARG A 146 5.32 -6.88 2.76
N SER A 147 5.35 -5.98 3.73
CA SER A 147 4.20 -5.68 4.58
C SER A 147 3.93 -4.19 4.61
N LEU A 148 2.67 -3.82 4.85
CA LEU A 148 2.27 -2.45 5.16
C LEU A 148 2.11 -2.32 6.67
N ILE A 149 2.65 -1.26 7.25
CA ILE A 149 2.50 -0.92 8.67
C ILE A 149 1.84 0.44 8.79
N ILE A 150 0.85 0.51 9.68
CA ILE A 150 0.27 1.75 10.18
C ILE A 150 0.74 1.90 11.63
N HIS A 151 1.31 3.05 11.94
CA HIS A 151 1.82 3.38 13.28
C HIS A 151 0.75 4.07 14.14
N GLU A 152 0.93 4.10 15.47
CA GLU A 152 0.05 4.84 16.38
C GLU A 152 0.23 6.37 16.27
N GLY A 153 1.45 6.82 16.01
CA GLY A 153 1.81 8.23 15.79
C GLY A 153 1.74 8.64 14.32
N GLY A 154 1.96 9.93 14.07
CA GLY A 154 2.07 10.50 12.72
C GLY A 154 3.43 10.28 12.08
N ASP A 155 3.75 11.07 11.06
CA ASP A 155 5.05 11.05 10.40
C ASP A 155 5.44 12.46 9.93
N THR A 156 6.63 12.92 10.35
CA THR A 156 7.21 14.21 9.93
C THR A 156 8.08 14.13 8.67
N TYR A 157 8.33 12.93 8.15
CA TYR A 157 9.26 12.61 7.07
C TYR A 157 10.70 13.05 7.36
N ASP A 158 11.09 12.99 8.63
CA ASP A 158 12.44 13.32 9.11
C ASP A 158 12.83 12.32 10.19
N ASP A 159 14.13 12.07 10.35
CA ASP A 159 14.65 11.18 11.39
C ASP A 159 14.52 11.76 12.81
N GLU A 160 14.21 13.05 12.96
CA GLU A 160 13.94 13.65 14.27
C GLU A 160 12.50 14.22 14.34
N PRO A 161 11.60 13.64 15.16
CA PRO A 161 11.82 12.47 16.04
C PRO A 161 12.04 11.16 15.25
N HIS A 162 12.67 10.17 15.88
CA HIS A 162 13.05 8.90 15.26
C HIS A 162 11.99 8.34 14.29
N LEU A 163 12.38 8.14 13.03
CA LEU A 163 11.53 7.64 11.94
C LEU A 163 10.19 8.39 11.83
N GLY A 164 10.25 9.73 11.84
CA GLY A 164 9.09 10.59 11.71
C GLY A 164 8.20 10.67 12.96
N GLY A 165 8.50 9.92 14.02
CA GLY A 165 7.72 9.90 15.26
C GLY A 165 6.51 8.98 15.23
N GLY A 166 6.46 8.00 14.33
CA GLY A 166 5.36 7.02 14.26
C GLY A 166 5.24 6.16 15.51
N GLY A 167 6.35 5.77 16.11
CA GLY A 167 6.34 4.96 17.35
C GLY A 167 5.78 3.55 17.12
N ALA A 168 4.89 3.11 18.01
CA ALA A 168 4.35 1.74 18.01
C ALA A 168 3.56 1.41 16.73
N ARG A 169 3.51 0.12 16.39
CA ARG A 169 2.80 -0.40 15.21
C ARG A 169 1.40 -0.82 15.63
N MET A 170 0.36 -0.22 15.05
CA MET A 170 -1.03 -0.49 15.43
C MET A 170 -1.75 -1.44 14.48
N ALA A 171 -1.38 -1.43 13.20
CA ALA A 171 -1.98 -2.30 12.20
C ALA A 171 -0.98 -2.72 11.13
N CYS A 172 -1.20 -3.88 10.54
CA CYS A 172 -0.32 -4.48 9.56
C CYS A 172 -1.08 -5.31 8.51
N GLY A 173 -0.58 -5.34 7.28
CA GLY A 173 -1.04 -6.25 6.23
C GLY A 173 0.11 -6.83 5.43
N VAL A 174 0.07 -8.14 5.17
CA VAL A 174 1.11 -8.83 4.37
C VAL A 174 0.74 -8.78 2.89
N ILE A 175 1.67 -8.30 2.07
CA ILE A 175 1.52 -8.25 0.62
C ILE A 175 2.00 -9.57 0.04
N SER A 176 1.07 -10.33 -0.55
CA SER A 176 1.39 -11.63 -1.16
C SER A 176 2.37 -11.48 -2.33
N SER A 177 3.14 -12.54 -2.60
CA SER A 177 4.13 -12.62 -3.68
C SER A 177 3.53 -13.03 -5.02
#